data_AF-A0A0G4MVY0-F1
#
_entry.id   AF-A0A0G4MVY0-F1
#
_cell.length_a   1.000
_cell.length_b   1.000
_cell.length_c   1.000
_cell.angle_alpha   90.00
_cell.angle_beta   90.00
_cell.angle_gamma   90.00
#
_symmetry.space_group_name_H-M   'P 1'
#
loop_
_entity.id
_entity.type
_entity.pdbx_description
1 polymer ?
#
loop_
_entity_poly.entity_id
_entity_poly.type
_entity_poly.pdbx_seq_one_letter_code
_entity_poly.pdbx_strand_id
1 'polypeptide(L)'
;GIGATDVHVTDCVIYNGDDAFAISDGAKNVVVERSIIGYQTHGMSIGSLGSDAKKFYTVSNIRFDDITVAGGLYAARFKSWVGGQ
;
A
#
# COMPACT_ATOMS: atom_id res chain seq x y z
N GLY A 1 2.91 2.90 -6.70
CA GLY A 1 1.74 3.45 -6.00
C GLY A 1 0.47 3.06 -6.74
N ILE A 2 -0.64 2.87 -6.03
CA ILE A 2 -1.93 2.42 -6.57
C ILE A 2 -3.01 3.39 -6.05
N GLY A 3 -3.50 4.26 -6.94
CA GLY A 3 -4.58 5.23 -6.70
C GLY A 3 -5.74 5.05 -7.66
N ALA A 4 -6.01 3.81 -8.06
CA ALA A 4 -6.98 3.47 -9.10
C ALA A 4 -8.04 2.49 -8.57
N THR A 5 -9.13 2.34 -9.33
CA THR A 5 -10.22 1.44 -9.02
C THR A 5 -10.10 0.12 -9.79
N ASP A 6 -10.50 -1.00 -9.16
CA ASP A 6 -10.53 -2.35 -9.75
C ASP A 6 -9.15 -2.82 -10.23
N VAL A 7 -8.19 -2.79 -9.32
CA VAL A 7 -6.80 -3.20 -9.58
C VAL A 7 -6.51 -4.55 -8.95
N HIS A 8 -5.99 -5.48 -9.74
CA HIS A 8 -5.48 -6.75 -9.25
C HIS A 8 -4.01 -6.88 -9.61
N VAL A 9 -3.16 -6.98 -8.59
CA VAL A 9 -1.72 -7.24 -8.72
C VAL A 9 -1.44 -8.62 -8.15
N THR A 10 -0.68 -9.43 -8.87
CA THR A 10 -0.40 -10.79 -8.43
C THR A 10 0.97 -11.28 -8.91
N ASP A 11 1.51 -12.29 -8.23
CA ASP A 11 2.68 -13.06 -8.66
C ASP A 11 3.93 -12.18 -8.88
N CYS A 12 4.13 -11.18 -8.00
CA CYS A 12 5.24 -10.24 -8.07
C CYS A 12 6.40 -10.65 -7.16
N VAL A 13 7.62 -10.31 -7.57
CA VAL A 13 8.83 -10.36 -6.73
C VAL A 13 9.49 -8.99 -6.74
N ILE A 14 9.52 -8.31 -5.59
CA ILE A 14 10.00 -6.93 -5.46
C ILE A 14 11.07 -6.84 -4.37
N TYR A 15 12.28 -6.43 -4.73
CA TYR A 15 13.34 -6.09 -3.79
C TYR A 15 13.67 -4.61 -3.93
N ASN A 16 13.37 -3.81 -2.90
CA ASN A 16 13.58 -2.36 -2.92
C ASN A 16 13.86 -1.82 -1.51
N GLY A 17 14.14 -0.51 -1.43
CA GLY A 17 14.41 0.19 -0.17
C GLY A 17 13.27 1.08 0.35
N ASP A 18 12.06 0.96 -0.22
CA ASP A 18 10.87 1.73 0.22
C ASP A 18 9.61 0.85 0.10
N ASP A 19 8.41 1.42 0.09
CA ASP A 19 7.15 0.69 -0.03
C ASP A 19 7.16 -0.16 -1.31
N ALA A 20 6.97 -1.47 -1.19
CA ALA A 20 6.81 -2.36 -2.35
C ALA A 20 5.44 -2.13 -3.00
N PHE A 21 4.42 -1.87 -2.18
CA PHE A 21 3.10 -1.45 -2.62
C PHE A 21 2.64 -0.27 -1.77
N ALA A 22 2.20 0.82 -2.40
CA ALA A 22 1.70 2.01 -1.73
C ALA A 22 0.30 2.36 -2.26
N ILE A 23 -0.73 2.22 -1.43
CA ILE A 23 -2.11 2.59 -1.77
C ILE A 23 -2.28 4.10 -1.52
N SER A 24 -2.74 4.84 -2.52
CA SER A 24 -2.96 6.28 -2.43
C SER A 24 -4.44 6.63 -2.54
N ASP A 25 -4.75 7.91 -2.37
CA ASP A 25 -6.10 8.45 -2.55
C ASP A 25 -6.75 7.98 -3.87
N GLY A 26 -8.06 7.76 -3.81
CA GLY A 26 -8.88 7.27 -4.92
C GLY A 26 -8.84 5.76 -5.14
N ALA A 27 -8.00 5.01 -4.41
CA ALA A 27 -7.92 3.56 -4.55
C ALA A 27 -9.19 2.85 -4.07
N LYS A 28 -9.75 1.98 -4.91
CA LYS A 28 -10.95 1.20 -4.59
C LYS A 28 -10.87 -0.19 -5.20
N ASN A 29 -11.31 -1.22 -4.48
CA ASN A 29 -11.31 -2.60 -4.99
C ASN A 29 -9.92 -3.03 -5.48
N VAL A 30 -8.92 -2.94 -4.59
CA VAL A 30 -7.54 -3.33 -4.91
C VAL A 30 -7.25 -4.66 -4.23
N VAL A 31 -6.78 -5.63 -5.00
CA VAL A 31 -6.24 -6.90 -4.50
C VAL A 31 -4.78 -7.00 -4.90
N VAL A 32 -3.92 -7.27 -3.92
CA VAL A 32 -2.52 -7.65 -4.15
C VAL A 32 -2.33 -9.02 -3.53
N GLU A 33 -1.88 -9.99 -4.33
CA GLU A 33 -1.72 -11.35 -3.83
C GLU A 33 -0.52 -12.13 -4.36
N ARG A 34 -0.21 -13.27 -3.72
CA ARG A 34 0.82 -14.23 -4.14
C ARG A 34 2.16 -13.59 -4.48
N SER A 35 2.63 -12.68 -3.63
CA SER A 35 3.81 -11.87 -3.96
C SER A 35 4.88 -11.95 -2.87
N ILE A 36 6.13 -11.77 -3.29
CA ILE A 36 7.29 -11.74 -2.41
C ILE A 36 7.88 -10.33 -2.45
N ILE A 37 8.06 -9.71 -1.28
CA ILE A 37 8.70 -8.41 -1.14
C ILE A 37 9.87 -8.48 -0.17
N GLY A 38 10.95 -7.72 -0.39
CA GLY A 38 12.10 -7.77 0.51
C GLY A 38 13.20 -6.74 0.30
N TYR A 39 14.42 -7.09 0.73
CA TYR A 39 15.62 -6.25 0.85
C TYR A 39 15.56 -5.29 2.04
N GLN A 40 15.13 -4.04 1.83
CA GLN A 40 14.94 -3.03 2.87
C GLN A 40 13.57 -2.36 2.68
N THR A 41 12.62 -3.12 2.14
CA THR A 41 11.30 -2.60 1.80
C THR A 41 10.61 -2.03 3.03
N HIS A 42 9.83 -0.98 2.83
CA HIS A 42 8.89 -0.49 3.83
C HIS A 42 7.56 -1.26 3.84
N GLY A 43 7.44 -2.31 3.01
CA GLY A 43 6.31 -3.22 3.01
C GLY A 43 5.16 -2.77 2.11
N MET A 44 3.95 -3.20 2.47
CA MET A 44 2.69 -2.78 1.88
C MET A 44 2.11 -1.64 2.71
N SER A 45 2.16 -0.42 2.19
CA SER A 45 1.62 0.75 2.88
C SER A 45 0.28 1.19 2.30
N ILE A 46 -0.71 1.43 3.16
CA ILE A 46 -1.83 2.32 2.84
C ILE A 46 -1.42 3.74 3.25
N GLY A 47 -1.38 4.63 2.26
CA GLY A 47 -1.00 6.03 2.41
C GLY A 47 0.44 6.35 2.00
N SER A 48 0.91 7.57 2.27
CA SER A 48 0.31 8.53 3.19
C SER A 48 -1.00 9.14 2.69
N LEU A 49 -2.03 9.19 3.55
CA LEU A 49 -3.33 9.82 3.27
C LEU A 49 -3.53 11.10 4.08
N GLY A 50 -4.29 12.05 3.53
CA GLY A 50 -4.75 13.24 4.25
C GLY A 50 -3.73 14.38 4.35
N SER A 51 -2.80 14.49 3.40
CA SER A 51 -1.78 15.56 3.42
C SER A 51 -2.35 16.97 3.32
N ASP A 52 -3.56 17.11 2.78
CA ASP A 52 -4.34 18.35 2.76
C ASP A 52 -5.59 18.16 3.62
N ALA A 53 -5.57 18.72 4.84
CA ALA A 53 -6.67 18.62 5.82
C ALA A 53 -8.01 19.21 5.34
N LYS A 54 -8.03 19.91 4.19
CA LYS A 54 -9.24 20.46 3.58
C LYS A 54 -9.90 19.52 2.57
N LYS A 55 -9.27 18.38 2.27
CA LYS A 55 -9.75 17.40 1.29
C LYS A 55 -9.88 16.04 1.95
N PHE A 56 -10.90 15.30 1.55
CA PHE A 56 -11.05 13.89 1.92
C PHE A 56 -10.15 13.03 1.04
N TYR A 57 -9.35 12.18 1.67
CA TYR A 57 -8.55 11.15 1.03
C TYR A 57 -9.21 9.80 1.28
N THR A 58 -9.77 9.19 0.25
CA THR A 58 -10.58 7.99 0.40
C THR A 58 -9.90 6.79 -0.23
N VAL A 59 -9.82 5.70 0.53
CA VAL A 59 -9.49 4.37 0.04
C VAL A 59 -10.55 3.37 0.54
N SER A 60 -10.90 2.37 -0.26
CA SER A 60 -11.91 1.38 0.16
C SER A 60 -11.69 0.02 -0.48
N ASN A 61 -12.03 -1.04 0.24
CA ASN A 61 -11.90 -2.42 -0.24
C ASN A 61 -10.50 -2.75 -0.78
N ILE A 62 -9.51 -2.73 0.12
CA ILE A 62 -8.11 -3.04 -0.17
C ILE A 62 -7.79 -4.37 0.51
N ARG A 63 -7.24 -5.33 -0.25
CA ARG A 63 -6.81 -6.63 0.25
C ARG A 63 -5.37 -6.90 -0.15
N PHE A 64 -4.55 -7.21 0.84
CA PHE A 64 -3.26 -7.86 0.67
C PHE A 64 -3.42 -9.31 1.13
N ASP A 65 -3.10 -10.29 0.30
CA ASP A 65 -3.29 -11.71 0.62
C ASP A 65 -2.12 -12.57 0.14
N ASP A 66 -1.71 -13.58 0.90
CA ASP A 66 -0.56 -14.43 0.54
C ASP A 66 0.69 -13.62 0.11
N ILE A 67 1.19 -12.78 1.03
CA ILE A 67 2.38 -11.95 0.78
C ILE A 67 3.49 -12.38 1.72
N THR A 68 4.64 -12.75 1.15
CA THR A 68 5.86 -13.01 1.92
C THR A 68 6.70 -11.75 1.99
N VAL A 69 7.03 -11.31 3.21
CA VAL A 69 7.90 -10.15 3.46
C VAL A 69 9.22 -10.61 4.06
N ALA A 70 10.33 -10.42 3.34
CA ALA A 70 11.65 -10.86 3.76
C ALA A 70 12.61 -9.67 3.96
N GLY A 71 12.97 -9.39 5.21
CA GLY A 71 13.86 -8.26 5.55
C GLY A 71 13.21 -6.88 5.42
N GLY A 72 11.88 -6.80 5.40
CA GLY A 72 11.17 -5.52 5.39
C GLY A 72 11.17 -4.82 6.76
N LEU A 73 11.17 -3.49 6.74
CA LEU A 73 10.99 -2.65 7.94
C LEU A 73 9.59 -2.82 8.54
N TYR A 74 8.59 -2.95 7.66
CA TYR A 74 7.22 -3.30 8.02
C TYR A 74 6.71 -4.38 7.06
N ALA A 75 5.75 -5.20 7.52
CA ALA A 75 5.01 -6.08 6.63
C ALA A 75 3.88 -5.29 5.94
N ALA A 76 2.85 -4.93 6.72
CA ALA A 76 1.80 -4.01 6.33
C ALA A 76 1.81 -2.77 7.23
N ARG A 77 1.49 -1.60 6.66
CA ARG A 77 1.53 -0.32 7.37
C ARG A 77 0.40 0.58 6.92
N PHE A 78 -0.19 1.35 7.84
CA PHE A 78 -1.10 2.45 7.53
C PHE A 78 -0.45 3.78 7.93
N LYS A 79 -0.50 4.78 7.05
CA LYS A 79 0.14 6.09 7.23
C LYS A 79 -0.84 7.20 6.91
N SER A 80 -1.05 8.11 7.85
CA SER A 80 -1.88 9.30 7.64
C SER A 80 -1.24 10.53 8.27
N TRP A 81 -1.66 11.70 7.80
CA TRP A 81 -1.27 12.98 8.39
C TRP A 81 -2.23 13.36 9.53
N VAL A 82 -1.69 13.97 10.59
CA VAL A 82 -2.50 14.49 11.69
C VAL A 82 -3.44 15.58 11.16
N GLY A 83 -4.73 15.45 11.44
CA GLY A 83 -5.77 16.34 10.93
C GLY A 83 -6.19 16.07 9.48
N GLY A 84 -5.62 15.05 8.83
CA GLY A 84 -6.10 14.55 7.55
C GLY A 84 -7.52 13.98 7.67
N GLN A 85 -8.26 14.06 6.57
CA GLN A 85 -9.64 13.55 6.45
C GLN A 85 -9.73 12.50 5.36
#